data_AF-A0A3D5H7I7-F1
#
_entry.id   AF-A0A3D5H7I7-F1
#
_cell.length_a   1.000
_cell.length_b   1.000
_cell.length_c   1.000
_cell.angle_alpha   90.00
_cell.angle_beta   90.00
_cell.angle_gamma   90.00
#
_symmetry.space_group_name_H-M   'P 1'
#
loop_
_entity.id
_entity.type
_entity.pdbx_description
1 polymer ?
#
loop_
_entity_poly.entity_id
_entity_poly.type
_entity_poly.pdbx_seq_one_letter_code
_entity_poly.pdbx_strand_id
1 'polypeptide(L)' 'EAIPGKHLLVGDTAEEFASQVLRLLIDQSCRASLTAAAYVLASRKYRWEIVAEMLEKCYSKVIGSNSRRVL' A
#
# COMPACT_ATOMS: atom_id res chain seq x y z
N GLU A 1 -4.28 -1.79 -4.84
CA GLU A 1 -3.30 -0.71 -4.64
C GLU A 1 -3.98 0.41 -3.87
N ALA A 2 -3.22 1.40 -3.43
CA ALA A 2 -3.79 2.58 -2.77
C ALA A 2 -4.54 3.45 -3.80
N ILE A 3 -5.59 4.15 -3.36
CA ILE A 3 -6.50 4.91 -4.25
C ILE A 3 -6.74 6.27 -3.57
N PRO A 4 -6.47 7.40 -4.24
CA PRO A 4 -6.76 8.74 -3.73
C PRO A 4 -8.24 8.89 -3.34
N GLY A 5 -8.50 9.59 -2.24
CA GLY A 5 -9.84 9.80 -1.68
C GLY A 5 -10.44 8.59 -0.94
N LYS A 6 -9.87 7.39 -1.12
CA LYS A 6 -10.33 6.17 -0.42
C LYS A 6 -9.37 5.68 0.65
N HIS A 7 -8.07 5.63 0.35
CA HIS A 7 -7.05 5.14 1.28
C HIS A 7 -6.10 6.25 1.76
N LEU A 8 -5.99 7.34 1.00
CA LEU A 8 -5.18 8.51 1.31
C LEU A 8 -5.76 9.76 0.64
N LEU A 9 -5.28 10.92 1.04
CA LEU A 9 -5.51 12.19 0.34
C LEU A 9 -4.22 12.59 -0.37
N VAL A 10 -4.36 13.20 -1.54
CA VAL A 10 -3.24 13.69 -2.36
C VAL A 10 -3.44 15.18 -2.60
N GLY A 11 -2.36 15.94 -2.51
CA GLY A 11 -2.28 17.30 -3.01
C GLY A 11 -0.96 17.42 -3.77
N ASP A 12 -1.03 17.84 -5.03
CA ASP A 12 0.14 17.90 -5.93
C ASP A 12 0.88 19.24 -5.82
N THR A 13 0.26 20.21 -5.14
CA THR A 13 0.85 21.49 -4.75
C THR A 13 0.91 21.63 -3.23
N ALA A 14 1.70 22.60 -2.75
CA ALA A 14 1.79 22.88 -1.32
C ALA A 14 0.43 23.31 -0.74
N GLU A 15 -0.33 24.12 -1.49
CA GLU A 15 -1.64 24.62 -1.12
C GLU A 15 -2.67 23.50 -1.03
N GLU A 16 -2.67 22.59 -2.01
CA GLU A 16 -3.54 21.42 -2.00
C GLU A 16 -3.19 20.48 -0.85
N PHE A 17 -1.90 20.22 -0.62
CA PHE A 17 -1.45 19.39 0.49
C PHE A 17 -1.93 19.95 1.85
N ALA A 18 -1.73 21.26 2.06
CA ALA A 18 -2.19 21.94 3.28
C ALA A 18 -3.72 21.82 3.45
N SER A 19 -4.48 21.99 2.38
CA SER A 19 -5.94 21.82 2.39
C SER A 19 -6.35 20.38 2.76
N GLN A 20 -5.68 19.36 2.22
CA GLN A 20 -5.96 17.97 2.58
C GLN A 20 -5.61 17.65 4.04
N VAL A 21 -4.52 18.22 4.57
CA VAL A 21 -4.17 18.08 6.00
C VAL A 21 -5.26 18.69 6.87
N LEU A 22 -5.71 19.91 6.55
CA LEU A 22 -6.80 20.57 7.29
C LEU A 22 -8.09 19.74 7.24
N ARG A 23 -8.45 19.23 6.05
CA ARG A 23 -9.60 18.34 5.88
C ARG A 23 -9.48 17.10 6.77
N LEU A 24 -8.31 16.46 6.81
CA LEU A 24 -8.09 15.27 7.65
C LEU A 24 -8.25 15.58 9.15
N LEU A 25 -7.87 16.77 9.59
CA LEU A 25 -7.95 17.18 10.99
C LEU A 25 -9.38 17.56 11.40
N ILE A 26 -10.10 18.27 10.53
CA ILE A 26 -11.40 18.88 10.85
C ILE A 26 -12.57 17.95 10.53
N ASP A 27 -12.49 17.16 9.45
CA ASP A 27 -13.56 16.23 9.04
C ASP A 27 -13.33 14.83 9.64
N GLN A 28 -13.99 14.58 10.77
CA GLN A 28 -13.91 13.29 11.47
C GLN A 28 -14.46 12.11 10.64
N SER A 29 -15.49 12.33 9.83
CA SER A 29 -16.11 11.28 9.02
C SER A 29 -15.17 10.85 7.89
N CYS A 30 -14.56 11.83 7.22
CA CYS A 30 -13.52 11.59 6.22
C CYS A 30 -12.34 10.82 6.83
N ARG A 31 -11.83 11.28 7.99
CA ARG A 31 -10.73 10.60 8.70
C ARG A 31 -11.08 9.15 9.03
N ALA A 32 -12.23 8.88 9.63
CA ALA A 32 -12.65 7.54 10.01
C ALA A 32 -12.75 6.60 8.79
N SER A 33 -13.33 7.09 7.69
CA SER A 33 -13.48 6.33 6.45
C SER A 33 -12.14 5.98 5.81
N LEU A 34 -11.23 6.96 5.74
CA LEU A 34 -9.87 6.77 5.22
C LEU A 34 -9.10 5.76 6.07
N THR A 35 -9.10 5.92 7.40
CA THR A 35 -8.39 5.01 8.32
C THR A 35 -8.86 3.58 8.16
N ALA A 36 -10.18 3.35 8.16
CA ALA A 36 -10.73 2.01 8.03
C ALA A 36 -10.32 1.34 6.70
N ALA A 37 -10.49 2.05 5.58
CA ALA A 37 -10.13 1.53 4.27
C ALA A 37 -8.63 1.30 4.11
N ALA A 38 -7.80 2.26 4.54
CA ALA A 38 -6.35 2.18 4.49
C ALA A 38 -5.82 1.02 5.34
N TYR A 39 -6.35 0.84 6.54
CA TYR A 39 -5.95 -0.24 7.44
C TYR A 39 -6.23 -1.61 6.84
N VAL A 40 -7.42 -1.80 6.24
CA VAL A 40 -7.77 -3.06 5.55
C VAL A 40 -6.81 -3.33 4.39
N LEU A 41 -6.48 -2.32 3.58
CA LEU A 41 -5.54 -2.46 2.47
C LEU A 41 -4.13 -2.82 2.97
N ALA A 42 -3.60 -2.06 3.93
CA ALA A 42 -2.28 -2.28 4.50
C ALA A 42 -2.16 -3.69 5.10
N SER A 43 -3.14 -4.09 5.89
CA SER A 43 -3.17 -5.39 6.56
C SER A 43 -3.21 -6.57 5.58
N ARG A 44 -3.83 -6.40 4.40
CA ARG A 44 -4.00 -7.45 3.41
C ARG A 44 -2.92 -7.54 2.36
N LYS A 45 -2.17 -6.46 2.12
CA LYS A 45 -1.23 -6.40 0.98
C LYS A 45 0.18 -6.00 1.36
N TYR A 46 0.34 -5.24 2.43
CA TYR A 46 1.61 -4.57 2.74
C TYR A 46 2.16 -4.98 4.12
N ARG A 47 1.61 -6.04 4.72
CA ARG A 47 2.21 -6.68 5.89
C ARG A 47 3.52 -7.36 5.51
N TRP A 48 4.48 -7.31 6.43
CA TRP A 48 5.81 -7.87 6.23
C TRP A 48 5.76 -9.34 5.82
N GLU A 49 4.90 -10.12 6.47
CA GLU A 49 4.75 -11.56 6.22
C GLU A 49 4.28 -11.84 4.79
N ILE A 50 3.34 -11.02 4.29
CA ILE A 50 2.80 -11.16 2.94
C ILE A 50 3.86 -10.82 1.90
N VAL A 51 4.62 -9.73 2.13
CA VAL A 51 5.68 -9.30 1.22
C VAL A 51 6.84 -10.30 1.22
N ALA A 52 7.22 -10.83 2.39
CA ALA A 52 8.25 -11.85 2.51
C ALA A 52 7.89 -13.12 1.75
N GLU A 53 6.67 -13.65 1.91
CA GLU A 53 6.20 -14.81 1.15
C GLU A 53 6.21 -14.57 -0.37
N MET A 54 5.82 -13.37 -0.81
CA MET A 54 5.89 -13.00 -2.23
C MET A 54 7.33 -13.01 -2.75
N LEU A 55 8.26 -12.49 -1.95
CA LEU A 55 9.68 -12.44 -2.29
C LEU A 55 10.30 -13.84 -2.34
N GLU A 56 10.00 -14.69 -1.36
CA GLU A 56 10.43 -16.10 -1.34
C GLU A 56 9.94 -16.85 -2.58
N LYS A 57 8.66 -16.70 -2.93
CA LYS A 57 8.09 -17.29 -4.16
C LYS A 57 8.81 -16.79 -5.41
N CYS A 58 9.20 -15.52 -5.47
CA CYS A 58 10.00 -14.98 -6.57
C CYS A 58 11.40 -15.61 -6.60
N TYR A 59 12.09 -15.71 -5.46
CA TYR A 59 13.41 -16.35 -5.39
C TYR A 59 13.37 -17.84 -5.77
N SER A 60 12.38 -18.59 -5.30
CA SER A 60 12.22 -20.01 -5.67
C SER A 60 12.04 -20.18 -7.18
N LYS A 61 11.32 -19.26 -7.85
CA LYS A 61 11.16 -19.30 -9.31
C LYS A 61 12.49 -19.05 -10.04
N VAL A 62 13.29 -18.10 -9.57
CA VAL A 62 14.59 -17.78 -10.19
C VAL A 62 15.59 -18.92 -9.97
N ILE A 63 15.71 -19.42 -8.74
CA ILE A 63 16.65 -20.49 -8.39
C ILE A 63 16.24 -21.83 -9.02
N GLY A 64 14.96 -22.18 -8.97
CA GLY A 64 14.43 -23.42 -9.57
C GLY A 64 14.51 -23.45 -11.10
N SER A 65 14.58 -22.29 -11.75
CA SER A 65 14.79 -22.18 -13.20
C SER A 65 16.24 -22.40 -13.62
N ASN A 66 17.21 -22.26 -12.70
CA ASN A 66 18.63 -22.41 -12.98
C ASN A 66 19.11 -23.88 -12.99
N SER A 67 18.34 -24.81 -12.44
CA SER A 67 18.68 -26.24 -12.37
C SER A 67 18.30 -27.07 -13.61
N ARG A 68 17.71 -26.47 -14.66
CA ARG A 68 17.32 -27.18 -15.90
C ARG A 68 18.25 -26.96 -17.10
N ARG A 69 19.40 -26.32 -16.92
CA ARG A 69 20.32 -25.97 -18.03
C ARG A 69 21.70 -26.64 -17.98
N VAL A 70 21.88 -27.63 -17.12
CA VAL A 70 23.11 -28.43 -17.04
C VAL A 70 22.75 -29.90 -17.11
N LEU A 71 22.31 -30.36 -18.29
CA LEU A 71 22.40 -31.74 -18.77
C LEU A 71 22.49 -31.69 -20.30
#